data_AF-A0A834FUW7-F1
#
_entry.id   AF-A0A834FUW7-F1
#
_cell.length_a   1.000
_cell.length_b   1.000
_cell.length_c   1.000
_cell.angle_alpha   90.00
_cell.angle_beta   90.00
_cell.angle_gamma   90.00
#
_symmetry.space_group_name_H-M   'P 1'
#
loop_
_entity.id
_entity.type
_entity.pdbx_description
1 polymer ?
#
loop_
_entity_poly.entity_id
_entity_poly.type
_entity_poly.pdbx_seq_one_letter_code
_entity_poly.pdbx_strand_id
1 'polypeptide(L)'
;MEKILSGDQIHFDDLAAEEKKRFQRAAPSGELSKLIEPWEPWWLKPSARKISLSREGTQEVQPLSNEATATSTQHGASMVVSSVSSVLGEGGQPESVSEALSHCLEQTCSPAFRHMGGLRFGLVLLDDIAALVSLGGAALVCLRCDLRRLVQAAEGELKSEKKRGEIRSELNLAERKIYFIMCWVHEQPGEAWRSLVAIVNAEKGSAMEFAGNRGGALRLESGVE
;
A
#
# COMPACT_ATOMS: atom_id res chain seq x y z
N MET A 1 27.62 -35.93 11.13
CA MET A 1 27.97 -35.39 12.48
C MET A 1 29.31 -34.65 12.50
N GLU A 2 30.34 -35.07 11.75
CA GLU A 2 31.63 -34.32 11.72
C GLU A 2 31.52 -32.89 11.16
N LYS A 3 30.78 -32.66 10.07
CA LYS A 3 30.59 -31.29 9.49
C LYS A 3 29.84 -30.31 10.40
N ILE A 4 29.03 -30.81 11.34
CA ILE A 4 28.28 -29.95 12.28
C ILE A 4 29.23 -29.36 13.32
N LEU A 5 30.27 -30.12 13.68
CA LEU A 5 31.27 -29.73 14.68
C LEU A 5 32.38 -28.83 14.08
N SER A 6 32.56 -28.82 12.76
CA SER A 6 33.51 -27.94 12.07
C SER A 6 32.95 -26.55 11.73
N GLY A 7 31.64 -26.33 11.88
CA GLY A 7 31.00 -25.05 11.54
C GLY A 7 30.82 -24.82 10.04
N ASP A 8 30.97 -25.86 9.22
CA ASP A 8 30.77 -25.77 7.77
C ASP A 8 29.29 -25.65 7.40
N GLN A 9 29.00 -24.99 6.27
CA GLN A 9 27.63 -24.90 5.75
C GLN A 9 27.12 -26.29 5.36
N ILE A 10 26.01 -26.71 5.97
CA ILE A 10 25.37 -28.01 5.74
C ILE A 10 24.40 -27.86 4.56
N HIS A 11 24.63 -28.58 3.47
CA HIS A 11 23.69 -28.64 2.35
C HIS A 11 22.68 -29.77 2.56
N PHE A 12 21.51 -29.68 1.94
CA PHE A 12 20.49 -30.73 2.02
C PHE A 12 21.04 -32.10 1.56
N ASP A 13 22.00 -32.10 0.64
CA ASP A 13 22.61 -33.31 0.11
C ASP A 13 23.57 -34.03 1.06
N ASP A 14 24.00 -33.36 2.13
CA ASP A 14 24.82 -33.94 3.20
C ASP A 14 24.02 -34.84 4.15
N LEU A 15 22.67 -34.84 4.04
CA LEU A 15 21.78 -35.65 4.87
C LEU A 15 21.66 -37.08 4.34
N ALA A 16 21.63 -38.05 5.25
CA ALA A 16 21.33 -39.44 4.89
C ALA A 16 19.90 -39.59 4.37
N ALA A 17 19.63 -40.62 3.54
CA ALA A 17 18.31 -40.83 2.94
C ALA A 17 17.17 -40.90 3.97
N GLU A 18 17.43 -41.48 5.15
CA GLU A 18 16.47 -41.57 6.24
C GLU A 18 16.17 -40.21 6.89
N GLU A 19 17.18 -39.33 6.97
CA GLU A 19 17.07 -37.96 7.51
C GLU A 19 16.33 -37.05 6.55
N LYS A 20 16.62 -37.14 5.24
CA LYS A 20 15.87 -36.45 4.18
C LYS A 20 14.38 -36.77 4.24
N LYS A 21 14.04 -38.06 4.42
CA LYS A 21 12.65 -38.53 4.50
C LYS A 21 11.93 -38.03 5.76
N ARG A 22 12.64 -37.96 6.90
CA ARG A 22 12.10 -37.37 8.14
C ARG A 22 11.88 -35.87 8.01
N PHE A 23 12.84 -35.14 7.42
CA PHE A 23 12.75 -33.70 7.18
C PHE A 23 11.55 -33.35 6.27
N GLN A 24 11.39 -34.08 5.16
CA GLN A 24 10.27 -33.89 4.23
C GLN A 24 8.90 -34.19 4.86
N ARG A 25 8.84 -35.05 5.87
CA ARG A 25 7.61 -35.31 6.65
C ARG A 25 7.34 -34.22 7.68
N ALA A 26 8.39 -33.69 8.32
CA ALA A 26 8.31 -32.68 9.37
C ALA A 26 7.99 -31.27 8.83
N ALA A 27 8.38 -30.98 7.58
CA ALA A 27 8.10 -29.68 6.94
C ALA A 27 6.60 -29.35 6.82
N PRO A 28 5.74 -30.23 6.28
CA PRO A 28 4.29 -29.98 6.20
C PRO A 28 3.56 -30.19 7.54
N SER A 29 4.12 -30.97 8.48
CA SER A 29 3.49 -31.17 9.80
C SER A 29 3.66 -29.98 10.74
N GLY A 30 4.48 -28.98 10.36
CA GLY A 30 4.77 -27.81 11.18
C GLY A 30 5.71 -28.10 12.35
N GLU A 31 6.28 -29.30 12.47
CA GLU A 31 7.26 -29.63 13.51
C GLU A 31 8.54 -28.78 13.38
N LEU A 32 8.93 -28.45 12.14
CA LEU A 32 10.07 -27.56 11.88
C LEU A 32 9.82 -26.10 12.29
N SER A 33 8.56 -25.67 12.44
CA SER A 33 8.24 -24.29 12.86
C SER A 33 8.75 -23.94 14.25
N LYS A 34 8.91 -24.95 15.13
CA LYS A 34 9.45 -24.78 16.49
C LYS A 34 10.96 -24.54 16.53
N LEU A 35 11.66 -24.84 15.43
CA LEU A 35 13.10 -24.70 15.27
C LEU A 35 13.49 -23.39 14.59
N ILE A 36 12.51 -22.66 14.06
CA ILE A 36 12.70 -21.37 13.41
C ILE A 36 12.22 -20.32 14.40
N GLU A 37 13.11 -19.42 14.84
CA GLU A 37 12.67 -18.24 15.57
C GLU A 37 11.71 -17.45 14.66
N PRO A 38 10.47 -17.17 15.09
CA PRO A 38 9.56 -16.35 14.32
C PRO A 38 10.25 -15.02 14.03
N TRP A 39 10.50 -14.76 12.75
CA TRP A 39 11.08 -13.50 12.35
C TRP A 39 10.16 -12.38 12.81
N GLU A 40 10.62 -11.58 13.77
CA GLU A 40 9.89 -10.41 14.23
C GLU A 40 10.20 -9.26 13.26
N PRO A 41 9.23 -8.84 12.44
CA PRO A 41 9.47 -7.77 11.49
C PRO A 41 9.90 -6.51 12.21
N TRP A 42 10.98 -5.88 11.76
CA TRP A 42 11.54 -4.71 12.43
C TRP A 42 10.53 -3.56 12.57
N TRP A 43 9.54 -3.48 11.67
CA TRP A 43 8.48 -2.47 11.72
C TRP A 43 7.43 -2.68 12.82
N LEU A 44 7.36 -3.87 13.43
CA LEU A 44 6.57 -4.10 14.64
C LEU A 44 7.28 -3.59 15.90
N LYS A 45 8.60 -3.34 15.83
CA LYS A 45 9.36 -2.83 16.96
C LYS A 45 8.97 -1.38 17.26
N PRO A 46 8.88 -0.97 18.54
CA PRO A 46 8.62 0.42 18.92
C PRO A 46 9.62 1.42 18.31
N SER A 47 10.84 0.98 18.02
CA SER A 47 11.88 1.75 17.33
C SER A 47 11.49 2.15 15.90
N ALA A 48 10.66 1.36 15.22
CA ALA A 48 10.21 1.68 13.87
C ALA A 48 9.26 2.87 13.80
N ARG A 49 8.59 3.20 14.90
CA ARG A 49 7.78 4.42 15.02
C ARG A 49 8.60 5.71 14.92
N LYS A 50 9.94 5.60 15.01
CA LYS A 50 10.90 6.70 14.89
C LYS A 50 11.62 6.73 13.55
N ILE A 51 11.28 5.83 12.61
CA ILE A 51 11.94 5.78 11.31
C ILE A 51 11.28 6.84 10.40
N SER A 52 12.03 7.91 10.15
CA SER A 52 11.65 9.05 9.30
C SER A 52 12.39 8.98 7.96
N LEU A 53 11.69 9.10 6.85
CA LEU A 53 12.29 9.03 5.51
C LEU A 53 12.00 10.30 4.71
N SER A 54 13.01 11.17 4.66
CA SER A 54 13.42 11.99 3.51
C SER A 54 14.89 11.66 3.25
N ARG A 55 15.53 12.21 2.19
CA ARG A 55 16.96 11.95 1.90
C ARG A 55 17.89 12.31 3.07
N GLU A 56 17.42 13.15 4.01
CA GLU A 56 18.09 13.56 5.25
C GLU A 56 17.30 13.25 6.55
N GLY A 57 16.26 12.40 6.52
CA GLY A 57 15.67 11.84 7.74
C GLY A 57 14.65 12.71 8.51
N THR A 58 13.98 13.67 7.87
CA THR A 58 12.85 14.41 8.48
C THR A 58 11.50 13.71 8.27
N GLN A 59 10.63 13.75 9.29
CA GLN A 59 9.26 13.26 9.26
C GLN A 59 8.35 14.32 8.62
N GLU A 60 7.89 14.12 7.38
CA GLU A 60 7.01 15.09 6.70
C GLU A 60 5.52 14.99 7.11
N VAL A 61 5.16 14.04 7.99
CA VAL A 61 3.82 13.96 8.56
C VAL A 61 3.89 14.26 10.05
N GLN A 62 3.57 15.50 10.43
CA GLN A 62 3.29 15.83 11.82
C GLN A 62 1.89 15.32 12.17
N PRO A 63 1.69 14.64 13.32
CA PRO A 63 0.36 14.45 13.85
C PRO A 63 -0.24 15.84 14.11
N LEU A 64 -1.28 16.20 13.36
CA LEU A 64 -2.06 17.41 13.61
C LEU A 64 -2.48 17.40 15.07
N SER A 65 -2.07 18.43 15.80
CA SER A 65 -2.57 18.71 17.15
C SER A 65 -4.11 18.73 17.11
N ASN A 66 -4.71 18.07 18.10
CA ASN A 66 -6.13 17.70 18.26
C ASN A 66 -7.20 18.82 18.17
N GLU A 67 -6.90 20.00 17.61
CA GLU A 67 -7.82 21.14 17.55
C GLU A 67 -8.17 21.56 16.12
N ALA A 68 -8.63 20.61 15.30
CA ALA A 68 -9.32 20.93 14.05
C ALA A 68 -10.60 20.09 13.91
N THR A 69 -11.72 20.73 14.28
CA THR A 69 -13.08 20.55 13.73
C THR A 69 -13.45 19.14 13.24
N ALA A 70 -14.15 18.37 14.07
CA ALA A 70 -15.22 17.37 13.81
C ALA A 70 -15.38 16.61 12.45
N THR A 71 -14.40 16.55 11.55
CA THR A 71 -14.47 15.77 10.29
C THR A 71 -13.24 14.90 10.01
N SER A 72 -12.18 14.97 10.84
CA SER A 72 -10.98 14.13 10.71
C SER A 72 -10.93 13.04 11.80
N THR A 73 -11.91 12.12 11.81
CA THR A 73 -11.75 10.86 12.55
C THR A 73 -10.87 9.91 11.73
N GLN A 74 -10.11 9.04 12.41
CA GLN A 74 -9.29 8.03 11.71
C GLN A 74 -10.18 7.13 10.86
N HIS A 75 -11.42 6.92 11.30
CA HIS A 75 -12.48 6.34 10.52
C HIS A 75 -12.78 7.09 9.20
N GLY A 76 -12.96 8.41 9.22
CA GLY A 76 -13.24 9.21 8.02
C GLY A 76 -12.13 9.12 6.98
N ALA A 77 -10.87 9.20 7.41
CA ALA A 77 -9.72 9.02 6.52
C ALA A 77 -9.65 7.60 5.94
N SER A 78 -9.94 6.58 6.75
CA SER A 78 -10.00 5.19 6.26
C SER A 78 -11.12 4.96 5.26
N MET A 79 -12.28 5.62 5.44
CA MET A 79 -13.39 5.55 4.48
C MET A 79 -13.03 6.20 3.15
N VAL A 80 -12.28 7.30 3.16
CA VAL A 80 -11.77 7.95 1.93
C VAL A 80 -10.81 7.01 1.19
N VAL A 81 -9.89 6.35 1.90
CA VAL A 81 -8.98 5.36 1.30
C VAL A 81 -9.76 4.22 0.64
N SER A 82 -10.76 3.67 1.34
CA SER A 82 -11.60 2.60 0.79
C SER A 82 -12.43 3.05 -0.40
N SER A 83 -12.97 4.28 -0.39
CA SER A 83 -13.80 4.75 -1.51
C SER A 83 -12.99 5.08 -2.76
N VAL A 84 -11.74 5.54 -2.62
CA VAL A 84 -10.87 5.84 -3.76
C VAL A 84 -10.25 4.56 -4.35
N SER A 85 -9.90 3.58 -3.50
CA SER A 85 -9.23 2.36 -3.91
C SER A 85 -10.21 1.20 -4.07
N SER A 86 -10.51 0.80 -5.31
CA SER A 86 -11.32 -0.40 -5.60
C SER A 86 -10.70 -1.68 -5.02
N VAL A 87 -9.36 -1.74 -4.95
CA VAL A 87 -8.63 -2.85 -4.36
C VAL A 87 -8.92 -2.96 -2.86
N LEU A 88 -8.92 -1.85 -2.12
CA LEU A 88 -9.08 -1.87 -0.67
C LEU A 88 -10.56 -1.83 -0.23
N GLY A 89 -11.41 -1.07 -0.92
CA GLY A 89 -12.83 -0.93 -0.58
C GLY A 89 -13.69 -2.10 -1.06
N GLU A 90 -13.57 -2.46 -2.34
CA GLU A 90 -14.50 -3.41 -2.98
C GLU A 90 -13.87 -4.78 -3.22
N GLY A 91 -12.61 -4.94 -2.87
CA GLY A 91 -11.92 -6.19 -3.12
C GLY A 91 -11.44 -6.37 -4.56
N GLY A 92 -11.49 -5.33 -5.40
CA GLY A 92 -11.18 -5.37 -6.83
C GLY A 92 -9.83 -5.99 -7.19
N GLN A 93 -9.77 -6.55 -8.40
CA GLN A 93 -8.60 -7.20 -8.99
C GLN A 93 -8.32 -6.57 -10.37
N PRO A 94 -7.73 -5.36 -10.39
CA PRO A 94 -7.39 -4.70 -11.65
C PRO A 94 -6.42 -5.56 -12.45
N GLU A 95 -6.64 -5.66 -13.76
CA GLU A 95 -5.81 -6.40 -14.70
C GLU A 95 -4.48 -5.68 -14.96
N SER A 96 -4.44 -4.36 -14.72
CA SER A 96 -3.24 -3.55 -14.91
C SER A 96 -3.10 -2.41 -13.90
N VAL A 97 -1.87 -1.90 -13.77
CA VAL A 97 -1.57 -0.72 -12.94
C VAL A 97 -2.27 0.54 -13.50
N SER A 98 -2.37 0.66 -14.83
CA SER A 98 -3.07 1.78 -15.48
C SER A 98 -4.55 1.78 -15.13
N GLU A 99 -5.24 0.63 -15.26
CA GLU A 99 -6.64 0.50 -14.86
C GLU A 99 -6.88 0.90 -13.40
N ALA A 100 -6.01 0.42 -12.49
CA ALA A 100 -6.11 0.77 -11.07
C ALA A 100 -5.94 2.28 -10.84
N LEU A 101 -5.00 2.92 -11.55
CA LEU A 101 -4.74 4.36 -11.44
C LEU A 101 -5.86 5.19 -12.07
N SER A 102 -6.38 4.81 -13.24
CA SER A 102 -7.52 5.49 -13.88
C SER A 102 -8.73 5.46 -12.96
N HIS A 103 -9.04 4.30 -12.37
CA HIS A 103 -10.13 4.20 -11.40
C HIS A 103 -9.91 5.11 -10.19
N CYS A 104 -8.71 5.10 -9.59
CA CYS A 104 -8.41 5.98 -8.45
C CYS A 104 -8.54 7.47 -8.83
N LEU A 105 -8.10 7.85 -10.03
CA LEU A 105 -8.19 9.21 -10.54
C LEU A 105 -9.65 9.62 -10.76
N GLU A 106 -10.46 8.75 -11.35
CA GLU A 106 -11.91 8.96 -11.55
C GLU A 106 -12.62 9.16 -10.21
N GLN A 107 -12.35 8.29 -9.23
CA GLN A 107 -12.93 8.44 -7.89
C GLN A 107 -12.47 9.75 -7.22
N THR A 108 -11.20 10.11 -7.34
CA THR A 108 -10.64 11.36 -6.78
C THR A 108 -11.23 12.61 -7.47
N CYS A 109 -11.65 12.48 -8.73
CA CYS A 109 -12.29 13.56 -9.49
C CYS A 109 -13.83 13.53 -9.40
N SER A 110 -14.40 12.57 -8.66
CA SER A 110 -15.85 12.42 -8.52
C SER A 110 -16.47 13.60 -7.77
N PRO A 111 -17.80 13.80 -7.87
CA PRO A 111 -18.49 14.85 -7.13
C PRO A 111 -18.24 14.83 -5.61
N ALA A 112 -17.94 13.66 -5.03
CA ALA A 112 -17.64 13.50 -3.61
C ALA A 112 -16.40 14.32 -3.18
N PHE A 113 -15.43 14.49 -4.08
CA PHE A 113 -14.18 15.21 -3.82
C PHE A 113 -14.07 16.51 -4.62
N ARG A 114 -15.17 17.01 -5.19
CA ARG A 114 -15.18 18.23 -6.01
C ARG A 114 -14.55 19.44 -5.32
N HIS A 115 -14.76 19.55 -4.00
CA HIS A 115 -14.22 20.63 -3.17
C HIS A 115 -12.69 20.64 -3.09
N MET A 116 -12.02 19.53 -3.41
CA MET A 116 -10.57 19.39 -3.36
C MET A 116 -9.84 19.96 -4.60
N GLY A 117 -10.57 20.36 -5.65
CA GLY A 117 -10.00 20.95 -6.87
C GLY A 117 -10.12 20.09 -8.14
N GLY A 118 -10.89 18.99 -8.07
CA GLY A 118 -11.24 18.16 -9.23
C GLY A 118 -10.02 17.58 -9.96
N LEU A 119 -10.04 17.62 -11.29
CA LEU A 119 -8.97 17.01 -12.10
C LEU A 119 -7.57 17.60 -11.80
N ARG A 120 -7.47 18.90 -11.50
CA ARG A 120 -6.18 19.51 -11.15
C ARG A 120 -5.58 18.89 -9.90
N PHE A 121 -6.42 18.61 -8.90
CA PHE A 121 -6.01 17.92 -7.69
C PHE A 121 -5.57 16.47 -7.99
N GLY A 122 -6.34 15.75 -8.80
CA GLY A 122 -5.98 14.39 -9.23
C GLY A 122 -4.65 14.31 -9.98
N LEU A 123 -4.35 15.28 -10.86
CA LEU A 123 -3.08 15.33 -11.59
C LEU A 123 -1.88 15.62 -10.68
N VAL A 124 -2.05 16.49 -9.67
CA VAL A 124 -1.02 16.74 -8.64
C VAL A 124 -0.81 15.48 -7.79
N LEU A 125 -1.88 14.76 -7.45
CA LEU A 125 -1.76 13.51 -6.72
C LEU A 125 -0.95 12.45 -7.50
N LEU A 126 -1.09 12.39 -8.83
CA LEU A 126 -0.25 11.53 -9.66
C LEU A 126 1.23 11.95 -9.64
N ASP A 127 1.52 13.26 -9.58
CA ASP A 127 2.90 13.76 -9.39
C ASP A 127 3.47 13.34 -8.03
N ASP A 128 2.68 13.47 -6.97
CA ASP A 128 3.07 13.06 -5.62
C ASP A 128 3.30 11.55 -5.56
N ILE A 129 2.45 10.74 -6.20
CA ILE A 129 2.62 9.28 -6.31
C ILE A 129 3.92 8.96 -7.05
N ALA A 130 4.20 9.61 -8.18
CA ALA A 130 5.44 9.40 -8.93
C ALA A 130 6.66 9.75 -8.09
N ALA A 131 6.62 10.86 -7.35
CA ALA A 131 7.68 11.26 -6.43
C ALA A 131 7.88 10.22 -5.32
N LEU A 132 6.81 9.76 -4.66
CA LEU A 132 6.87 8.75 -3.60
C LEU A 132 7.40 7.41 -4.07
N VAL A 133 6.98 6.93 -5.23
CA VAL A 133 7.49 5.67 -5.81
C VAL A 133 8.96 5.81 -6.20
N SER A 134 9.40 6.99 -6.66
CA SER A 134 10.80 7.23 -7.03
C SER A 134 11.78 7.15 -5.84
N LEU A 135 11.29 7.35 -4.61
CA LEU A 135 12.07 7.16 -3.38
C LEU A 135 12.39 5.68 -3.10
N GLY A 136 11.72 4.76 -3.79
CA GLY A 136 11.98 3.32 -3.77
C GLY A 136 11.34 2.58 -2.60
N GLY A 137 11.74 1.32 -2.44
CA GLY A 137 11.08 0.36 -1.55
C GLY A 137 10.96 0.83 -0.10
N ALA A 138 11.99 1.49 0.47
CA ALA A 138 11.96 1.95 1.85
C ALA A 138 10.83 2.97 2.12
N ALA A 139 10.64 3.94 1.23
CA ALA A 139 9.56 4.93 1.34
C ALA A 139 8.18 4.26 1.21
N LEU A 140 8.04 3.29 0.30
CA LEU A 140 6.81 2.51 0.14
C LEU A 140 6.50 1.66 1.38
N VAL A 141 7.51 1.09 2.04
CA VAL A 141 7.32 0.38 3.31
C VAL A 141 6.81 1.33 4.40
N CYS A 142 7.38 2.53 4.53
CA CYS A 142 6.93 3.54 5.49
C CYS A 142 5.49 3.99 5.23
N LEU A 143 5.16 4.37 3.99
CA LEU A 143 3.81 4.78 3.60
C LEU A 143 2.77 3.70 3.95
N ARG A 144 3.14 2.43 3.79
CA ARG A 144 2.26 1.30 4.12
C ARG A 144 2.14 1.03 5.61
N CYS A 145 3.19 1.28 6.37
CA CYS A 145 3.11 1.27 7.83
C CYS A 145 2.15 2.35 8.33
N ASP A 146 2.14 3.53 7.69
CA ASP A 146 1.23 4.63 8.00
C ASP A 146 -0.21 4.27 7.65
N LEU A 147 -0.43 3.69 6.47
CA LEU A 147 -1.74 3.23 6.03
C LEU A 147 -2.31 2.13 6.95
N ARG A 148 -1.47 1.18 7.37
CA ARG A 148 -1.88 0.14 8.32
C ARG A 148 -2.25 0.74 9.68
N ARG A 149 -1.46 1.70 10.17
CA ARG A 149 -1.76 2.41 11.43
C ARG A 149 -3.10 3.13 11.33
N LEU A 150 -3.40 3.78 10.20
CA LEU A 150 -4.68 4.44 9.93
C LEU A 150 -5.87 3.46 10.04
N VAL A 151 -5.79 2.33 9.35
CA VAL A 151 -6.86 1.31 9.33
C VAL A 151 -7.07 0.71 10.72
N GLN A 152 -6.01 0.36 11.44
CA GLN A 152 -6.08 -0.19 12.80
C GLN A 152 -6.68 0.81 13.81
N ALA A 153 -6.32 2.09 13.65
CA ALA A 153 -6.89 3.17 14.43
C ALA A 153 -8.41 3.28 14.20
N ALA A 154 -8.84 3.29 12.93
CA ALA A 154 -10.26 3.28 12.57
C ALA A 154 -10.99 2.09 13.20
N GLU A 155 -10.45 0.87 13.10
CA GLU A 155 -11.05 -0.30 13.75
C GLU A 155 -11.22 -0.13 15.27
N GLY A 156 -10.24 0.49 15.92
CA GLY A 156 -10.24 0.79 17.36
C GLY A 156 -11.34 1.76 17.77
N GLU A 157 -11.62 2.79 16.95
CA GLU A 157 -12.62 3.84 17.22
C GLU A 157 -14.06 3.32 17.21
N LEU A 158 -14.36 2.30 16.41
CA LEU A 158 -15.76 1.93 16.17
C LEU A 158 -16.47 1.25 17.39
N LYS A 159 -15.96 1.35 18.63
CA LYS A 159 -16.12 0.41 19.77
C LYS A 159 -17.52 -0.08 20.22
N SER A 160 -18.67 0.36 19.68
CA SER A 160 -19.97 0.06 20.32
C SER A 160 -21.26 -0.06 19.48
N GLU A 161 -21.28 -0.24 18.16
CA GLU A 161 -22.57 -0.33 17.42
C GLU A 161 -22.77 -1.55 16.51
N LYS A 162 -24.03 -1.94 16.29
CA LYS A 162 -24.45 -3.15 15.53
C LYS A 162 -24.21 -3.05 14.01
N LYS A 163 -24.15 -1.84 13.44
CA LYS A 163 -23.81 -1.57 12.01
C LYS A 163 -22.32 -1.70 11.69
N ARG A 164 -21.52 -2.07 12.68
CA ARG A 164 -20.06 -2.10 12.62
C ARG A 164 -19.45 -3.40 12.10
N GLY A 165 -20.23 -4.48 12.05
CA GLY A 165 -19.72 -5.80 11.62
C GLY A 165 -19.15 -5.75 10.21
N GLU A 166 -19.89 -5.11 9.29
CA GLU A 166 -19.55 -4.95 7.88
C GLU A 166 -18.31 -4.05 7.69
N ILE A 167 -18.35 -2.84 8.27
CA ILE A 167 -17.21 -1.91 8.21
C ILE A 167 -15.95 -2.54 8.82
N ARG A 168 -16.07 -3.28 9.93
CA ARG A 168 -14.94 -4.00 10.51
C ARG A 168 -14.42 -5.09 9.57
N SER A 169 -15.29 -5.86 8.92
CA SER A 169 -14.83 -6.88 7.96
C SER A 169 -14.12 -6.27 6.75
N GLU A 170 -14.57 -5.12 6.26
CA GLU A 170 -13.92 -4.36 5.19
C GLU A 170 -12.52 -3.86 5.63
N LEU A 171 -12.42 -3.26 6.83
CA LEU A 171 -11.13 -2.81 7.37
C LEU A 171 -10.14 -3.97 7.57
N ASN A 172 -10.61 -5.14 8.00
CA ASN A 172 -9.78 -6.34 8.11
C ASN A 172 -9.30 -6.86 6.75
N LEU A 173 -10.16 -6.79 5.72
CA LEU A 173 -9.78 -7.16 4.36
C LEU A 173 -8.72 -6.20 3.82
N ALA A 174 -8.92 -4.89 4.02
CA ALA A 174 -7.96 -3.87 3.66
C ALA A 174 -6.61 -4.09 4.38
N GLU A 175 -6.61 -4.41 5.68
CA GLU A 175 -5.38 -4.70 6.42
C GLU A 175 -4.62 -5.89 5.82
N ARG A 176 -5.31 -6.99 5.48
CA ARG A 176 -4.68 -8.17 4.86
C ARG A 176 -4.08 -7.85 3.49
N LYS A 177 -4.80 -7.05 2.68
CA LYS A 177 -4.29 -6.60 1.38
C LYS A 177 -3.07 -5.70 1.55
N ILE A 178 -3.09 -4.77 2.50
CA ILE A 178 -1.94 -3.91 2.83
C ILE A 178 -0.74 -4.77 3.25
N TYR A 179 -0.96 -5.81 4.05
CA TYR A 179 0.09 -6.74 4.47
C TYR A 179 0.70 -7.51 3.29
N PHE A 180 -0.14 -8.10 2.44
CA PHE A 180 0.32 -8.79 1.22
C PHE A 180 1.14 -7.87 0.34
N ILE A 181 0.60 -6.67 0.10
CA ILE A 181 1.22 -5.62 -0.68
C ILE A 181 2.60 -5.30 -0.07
N MET A 182 2.70 -5.11 1.25
CA MET A 182 3.95 -4.84 1.98
C MET A 182 5.02 -5.92 1.78
N CYS A 183 4.66 -7.20 1.86
CA CYS A 183 5.58 -8.30 1.53
C CYS A 183 6.05 -8.20 0.06
N TRP A 184 5.12 -7.96 -0.86
CA TRP A 184 5.43 -7.85 -2.29
C TRP A 184 6.45 -6.74 -2.58
N VAL A 185 6.34 -5.55 -1.96
CA VAL A 185 7.32 -4.46 -2.16
C VAL A 185 8.71 -4.85 -1.70
N HIS A 186 8.83 -5.61 -0.61
CA HIS A 186 10.11 -6.03 -0.10
C HIS A 186 10.85 -6.97 -1.07
N GLU A 187 10.09 -7.76 -1.82
CA GLU A 187 10.61 -8.72 -2.80
C GLU A 187 10.91 -8.09 -4.17
N GLN A 188 10.48 -6.84 -4.42
CA GLN A 188 10.69 -6.22 -5.72
C GLN A 188 12.10 -5.67 -5.90
N PRO A 189 12.69 -5.84 -7.10
CA PRO A 189 13.97 -5.21 -7.42
C PRO A 189 13.82 -3.70 -7.61
N GLY A 190 14.93 -2.96 -7.51
CA GLY A 190 14.92 -1.50 -7.60
C GLY A 190 14.37 -0.95 -8.92
N GLU A 191 14.56 -1.66 -10.04
CA GLU A 191 14.00 -1.29 -11.34
C GLU A 191 12.46 -1.32 -11.39
N ALA A 192 11.79 -2.11 -10.54
CA ALA A 192 10.33 -2.15 -10.50
C ALA A 192 9.74 -0.76 -10.19
N TRP A 193 10.41 0.03 -9.34
CA TRP A 193 9.98 1.39 -9.01
C TRP A 193 10.07 2.33 -10.21
N ARG A 194 11.13 2.21 -11.02
CA ARG A 194 11.28 3.03 -12.24
C ARG A 194 10.18 2.71 -13.25
N SER A 195 9.88 1.42 -13.44
CA SER A 195 8.78 0.98 -14.32
C SER A 195 7.42 1.49 -13.84
N LEU A 196 7.16 1.46 -12.52
CA LEU A 196 5.92 2.00 -11.95
C LEU A 196 5.81 3.52 -12.12
N VAL A 197 6.89 4.27 -11.91
CA VAL A 197 6.92 5.73 -12.17
C VAL A 197 6.63 6.03 -13.64
N ALA A 198 7.16 5.23 -14.57
CA ALA A 198 6.88 5.40 -16.00
C ALA A 198 5.39 5.20 -16.32
N ILE A 199 4.74 4.20 -15.71
CA ILE A 199 3.30 3.97 -15.86
C ILE A 199 2.48 5.14 -15.30
N VAL A 200 2.80 5.63 -14.10
CA VAL A 200 2.11 6.78 -13.48
C VAL A 200 2.21 8.02 -14.36
N ASN A 201 3.40 8.30 -14.92
CA ASN A 201 3.61 9.43 -15.82
C ASN A 201 2.87 9.26 -17.15
N ALA A 202 2.81 8.05 -17.69
CA ALA A 202 2.03 7.76 -18.90
C ALA A 202 0.53 7.97 -18.67
N GLU A 203 0.00 7.48 -17.54
CA GLU A 203 -1.41 7.68 -17.15
C GLU A 203 -1.75 9.16 -16.99
N LYS A 204 -0.88 9.92 -16.33
CA LYS A 204 -1.00 11.38 -16.21
C LYS A 204 -1.05 12.06 -17.59
N GLY A 205 -0.18 11.66 -18.51
CA GLY A 205 -0.15 12.16 -19.88
C GLY A 205 -1.47 11.93 -20.60
N SER A 206 -1.98 10.69 -20.57
CA SER A 206 -3.28 10.32 -21.14
C SER A 206 -4.43 11.14 -20.55
N ALA A 207 -4.45 11.34 -19.23
CA ALA A 207 -5.47 12.15 -18.56
C ALA A 207 -5.42 13.64 -18.98
N MET A 208 -4.22 14.19 -19.18
CA MET A 208 -4.03 15.55 -19.68
C MET A 208 -4.50 15.72 -21.13
N GLU A 209 -4.19 14.77 -22.01
CA GLU A 209 -4.64 14.78 -23.40
C GLU A 209 -6.17 14.70 -23.51
N PHE A 210 -6.80 13.82 -22.73
CA PHE A 210 -8.26 13.72 -22.68
C PHE A 210 -8.93 15.01 -22.20
N ALA A 211 -8.33 15.68 -21.21
CA ALA A 211 -8.80 16.98 -20.74
C ALA A 211 -8.62 18.09 -21.79
N GLY A 212 -7.48 18.09 -22.50
CA GLY A 212 -7.20 19.00 -23.60
C GLY A 212 -8.20 18.87 -24.75
N ASN A 213 -8.53 17.63 -25.14
CA ASN A 213 -9.53 17.34 -26.17
C ASN A 213 -10.94 17.81 -25.79
N ARG A 214 -11.36 17.65 -24.52
CA ARG A 214 -12.66 18.17 -24.06
C ARG A 214 -12.69 19.70 -23.96
N GLY A 215 -11.59 20.32 -23.56
CA GLY A 215 -11.45 21.78 -23.58
C GLY A 215 -11.50 22.38 -24.98
N GLY A 216 -11.01 21.63 -25.99
CA GLY A 216 -11.14 21.97 -27.41
C GLY A 216 -12.55 21.80 -27.96
N ALA A 217 -13.23 20.70 -27.60
CA ALA A 217 -14.61 20.42 -28.04
C ALA A 217 -15.62 21.45 -27.51
N LEU A 218 -15.52 21.86 -26.23
CA LEU A 218 -16.37 22.91 -25.65
C LEU A 218 -16.14 24.30 -26.26
N ARG A 219 -14.98 24.52 -26.89
CA ARG A 219 -14.66 25.77 -27.59
C ARG A 219 -15.24 25.83 -29.00
N LEU A 220 -15.55 24.70 -29.62
CA LEU A 220 -16.18 24.65 -30.93
C LEU A 220 -17.71 24.84 -30.85
N GLU A 221 -18.32 24.53 -29.70
CA GLU A 221 -19.77 24.67 -29.48
C GLU A 221 -20.19 26.06 -28.96
N SER A 222 -19.24 26.94 -28.62
CA SER A 222 -19.52 28.32 -28.17
C SER A 222 -19.31 29.38 -29.27
N GLY A 223 -19.13 28.95 -30.52
CA GLY A 223 -18.86 29.81 -31.67
C GLY A 223 -19.93 29.75 -32.77
N VAL A 224 -21.21 29.62 -32.42
CA VAL A 224 -22.33 29.81 -33.35
C VAL A 224 -23.42 30.64 -32.67
N GLU A 225 -23.24 31.96 -32.69
CA GLU A 225 -24.33 32.94 -32.73
C GLU A 225 -24.00 33.99 -33.81
#